data_AF-A0A3C1KGN6-F1
#
_entry.id   AF-A0A3C1KGN6-F1
#
_cell.length_a   1.000
_cell.length_b   1.000
_cell.length_c   1.000
_cell.angle_alpha   90.00
_cell.angle_beta   90.00
_cell.angle_gamma   90.00
#
_symmetry.space_group_name_H-M   'P 1'
#
loop_
_entity.id
_entity.type
_entity.pdbx_description
1 polymer ?
#
loop_
_entity_poly.entity_id
_entity_poly.type
_entity_poly.pdbx_seq_one_letter_code
_entity_poly.pdbx_strand_id
1 'polypeptide(L)' 'MTDIDIKPGQVWRRKSDGVETTVISADVSGAPWPQVRHQAKRLIDSDRSQFLRKYELVKEPEA' A
#
# COMPACT_ATOMS: atom_id res chain seq x y z
N MET A 1 -7.10 -8.01 16.19
CA MET A 1 -6.37 -7.92 14.91
C MET A 1 -5.85 -6.51 14.81
N THR A 2 -4.55 -6.30 14.66
CA THR A 2 -3.99 -4.95 14.47
C THR A 2 -4.50 -4.43 13.13
N ASP A 3 -5.40 -3.45 13.15
CA ASP A 3 -5.91 -2.81 11.93
C ASP A 3 -4.78 -1.92 11.40
N ILE A 4 -3.96 -2.47 10.50
CA ILE A 4 -2.93 -1.65 9.86
C ILE A 4 -3.67 -0.71 8.90
N ASP A 5 -3.76 0.54 9.33
CA ASP A 5 -4.31 1.62 8.54
C ASP A 5 -3.30 2.01 7.46
N ILE A 6 -3.69 1.82 6.20
CA ILE A 6 -2.85 2.16 5.06
C ILE A 6 -3.12 3.61 4.72
N LYS A 7 -2.09 4.43 4.75
CA LYS A 7 -2.18 5.88 4.54
C LYS A 7 -1.35 6.32 3.34
N PRO A 8 -1.83 7.31 2.57
CA PRO A 8 -1.01 7.95 1.56
C PRO A 8 0.28 8.51 2.17
N GLY A 9 1.39 8.39 1.44
CA GLY A 9 2.74 8.76 1.89
C GLY A 9 3.51 7.65 2.61
N GLN A 10 2.87 6.54 3.00
CA GLN A 10 3.58 5.40 3.59
C GLN A 10 4.49 4.71 2.57
N VAL A 11 5.68 4.29 3.01
CA VAL A 11 6.57 3.44 2.22
C VAL A 11 6.44 2.00 2.70
N TRP A 12 6.15 1.12 1.74
CA TRP A 12 5.94 -0.30 1.94
C TRP A 12 6.93 -1.09 1.09
N ARG A 13 7.44 -2.21 1.62
CA ARG A 13 8.39 -3.07 0.92
C ARG A 13 7.74 -4.40 0.60
N ARG A 14 7.94 -4.88 -0.62
CA ARG A 14 7.42 -6.17 -1.06
C ARG A 14 8.26 -7.31 -0.45
N LYS A 15 7.61 -8.27 0.21
CA LYS A 15 8.27 -9.38 0.91
C LYS A 15 9.01 -10.35 -0.02
N SER A 16 8.60 -10.46 -1.29
CA SER A 16 9.19 -11.41 -2.25
C SER A 16 10.54 -10.97 -2.82
N ASP A 17 10.67 -9.69 -3.17
CA ASP A 17 11.81 -9.15 -3.93
C ASP A 17 12.42 -7.89 -3.30
N GLY A 18 11.89 -7.44 -2.16
CA GLY A 18 12.41 -6.28 -1.44
C GLY A 18 12.13 -4.93 -2.11
N VAL A 19 11.33 -4.88 -3.18
CA VAL A 19 11.00 -3.62 -3.86
C VAL A 19 10.16 -2.73 -2.97
N GLU A 20 10.61 -1.48 -2.79
CA GLU A 20 9.90 -0.44 -2.07
C GLU A 20 8.87 0.25 -2.96
N THR A 21 7.75 0.63 -2.35
CA THR A 21 6.65 1.33 -2.99
C THR A 21 6.03 2.33 -2.04
N THR A 22 5.70 3.51 -2.56
CA THR A 22 5.03 4.55 -1.79
C THR A 22 3.53 4.48 -2.05
N VAL A 23 2.72 4.44 -1.01
CA VAL A 23 1.26 4.51 -1.13
C VAL A 23 0.89 5.93 -1.56
N ILE A 24 0.13 6.03 -2.63
CA ILE A 24 -0.38 7.28 -3.18
C ILE A 24 -1.79 7.55 -2.67
N SER A 25 -2.61 6.51 -2.58
CA SER A 25 -3.96 6.58 -2.02
C SER A 25 -4.36 5.24 -1.44
N ALA A 26 -5.05 5.26 -0.31
CA ALA A 26 -5.81 4.14 0.19
C ALA A 26 -7.30 4.44 0.01
N ASP A 27 -8.07 3.45 -0.37
CA ASP A 27 -9.49 3.55 -0.73
C ASP A 27 -9.73 4.39 -1.99
N VAL A 28 -9.38 3.82 -3.15
CA VAL A 28 -9.61 4.46 -4.45
C VAL A 28 -11.11 4.62 -4.68
N SER A 29 -11.60 5.87 -4.66
CA SER A 29 -13.02 6.19 -4.87
C SER A 29 -13.52 5.60 -6.19
N GLY A 30 -14.63 4.83 -6.11
CA GLY A 30 -15.25 4.17 -7.26
C GLY A 30 -14.94 2.67 -7.38
N ALA A 31 -14.06 2.12 -6.55
CA ALA A 31 -13.88 0.67 -6.46
C ALA A 31 -14.96 0.03 -5.55
N PRO A 32 -15.49 -1.17 -5.89
CA PRO A 32 -16.43 -1.89 -5.03
C PRO A 32 -15.80 -2.44 -3.73
N TRP A 33 -14.46 -2.38 -3.60
CA TRP A 33 -13.71 -2.85 -2.44
C TRP A 33 -12.52 -1.91 -2.16
N PRO A 34 -12.01 -1.88 -0.92
CA PRO A 34 -10.87 -1.03 -0.55
C PRO A 34 -9.62 -1.42 -1.34
N GLN A 35 -9.17 -0.48 -2.18
CA GLN A 35 -7.95 -0.61 -2.99
C GLN A 35 -6.85 0.32 -2.50
N VAL A 36 -5.61 -0.11 -2.69
CA VAL A 36 -4.40 0.62 -2.38
C VAL A 36 -3.69 0.94 -3.68
N ARG A 37 -3.62 2.22 -3.99
CA ARG A 37 -2.84 2.74 -5.10
C ARG A 37 -1.45 3.09 -4.60
N HIS A 38 -0.44 2.45 -5.17
CA HIS A 38 0.94 2.64 -4.76
C HIS A 38 1.86 2.76 -5.98
N GLN A 39 3.00 3.43 -5.79
CA GLN A 39 3.97 3.71 -6.83
C GLN A 39 5.30 3.05 -6.47
N ALA A 40 5.76 2.12 -7.32
CA ALA A 40 7.11 1.56 -7.24
C ALA A 40 7.93 2.12 -8.42
N LYS A 41 7.92 1.41 -9.55
CA LYS A 41 8.37 1.94 -10.86
C LYS A 41 7.23 2.50 -11.71
N ARG A 42 6.01 1.98 -11.48
CA ARG A 42 4.76 2.40 -12.12
C ARG A 42 3.66 2.51 -11.06
N LEU A 43 2.58 3.18 -11.41
CA LEU A 43 1.36 3.19 -10.59
C LEU A 43 0.72 1.80 -10.66
N ILE A 44 0.38 1.26 -9.49
CA ILE A 44 -0.23 -0.05 -9.33
C ILE A 44 -1.39 0.10 -8.36
N ASP A 45 -2.56 -0.40 -8.76
CA ASP A 45 -3.73 -0.54 -7.91
C ASP A 45 -3.80 -2.00 -7.44
N SER A 46 -3.73 -2.20 -6.12
CA SER A 46 -3.82 -3.51 -5.49
C SER A 46 -5.00 -3.54 -4.53
N ASP A 47 -5.67 -4.68 -4.42
CA ASP A 47 -6.61 -4.91 -3.31
C ASP A 47 -5.92 -4.75 -1.95
N ARG A 48 -6.59 -4.16 -0.95
CA ARG A 48 -6.03 -3.93 0.39
C ARG A 48 -5.53 -5.21 1.05
N SER A 49 -6.30 -6.30 0.98
CA SER A 49 -5.91 -7.57 1.61
C SER A 49 -4.71 -8.19 0.91
N GLN A 50 -4.66 -8.15 -0.42
CA GLN A 50 -3.49 -8.61 -1.16
C GLN A 50 -2.25 -7.76 -0.89
N PHE A 51 -2.42 -6.45 -0.77
CA PHE A 51 -1.34 -5.54 -0.45
C PHE A 51 -0.73 -5.86 0.92
N LEU A 52 -1.55 -5.98 1.97
CA LEU A 52 -1.08 -6.35 3.32
C LEU A 52 -0.39 -7.73 3.38
N ARG A 53 -0.80 -8.66 2.50
CA ARG A 53 -0.13 -9.97 2.40
C ARG A 53 1.26 -9.86 1.76
N LYS A 54 1.36 -9.11 0.65
CA LYS A 54 2.57 -9.02 -0.20
C LYS A 54 3.60 -8.02 0.31
N TYR A 55 3.17 -6.98 1.02
CA TYR A 55 4.02 -5.90 1.46
C TYR A 55 4.07 -5.82 3.00
N GLU A 56 5.15 -5.24 3.50
CA GLU A 56 5.35 -4.88 4.90
C GLU A 56 5.62 -3.36 4.99
N LEU A 57 5.09 -2.72 6.02
CA LEU A 57 5.30 -1.29 6.25
C LEU A 57 6.76 -1.06 6.66
N VAL A 58 7.45 -0.15 5.97
CA VAL A 58 8.85 0.21 6.26
C VAL A 58 8.97 1.61 6.81
N LYS A 59 8.23 2.57 6.23
CA LYS A 59 8.20 3.95 6.70
C LYS A 59 6.76 4.43 6.83
N GLU A 60 6.42 4.93 8.02
CA GLU A 60 5.16 5.65 8.25
C GLU A 60 5.16 7.00 7.50
N PRO A 61 3.99 7.55 7.16
CA PRO A 61 3.95 8.85 6.50
C PRO A 61 4.49 9.87 7.51
N GLU A 62 5.51 10.61 7.11
CA GLU A 62 6.06 11.70 7.92
C GLU A 62 4.95 12.74 8.10
N ALA A 63 4.52 12.94 9.36
CA ALA A 63 3.40 13.79 9.74
C ALA A 63 3.76 15.28 9.67
#